data_AF-A0A0J1D0F6-F1
#
_entry.id   AF-A0A0J1D0F6-F1
#
_cell.length_a   1.000
_cell.length_b   1.000
_cell.length_c   1.000
_cell.angle_alpha   90.00
_cell.angle_beta   90.00
_cell.angle_gamma   90.00
#
_symmetry.space_group_name_H-M   'P 1'
#
loop_
_entity.id
_entity.type
_entity.pdbx_description
1 polymer ?
#
loop_
_entity_poly.entity_id
_entity_poly.type
_entity_poly.pdbx_seq_one_letter_code
_entity_poly.pdbx_strand_id
1 'polypeptide(L)'
;METKPNSSLADKLRDGSLYERAPASLRAQVQARLKAETARKNPSPWNWSWRMAGLPFVGGGIAGIALCSAVFMTLLWTQQPPRGGDLQQEIVSSHVRALMSARTMDVLSSDQHTVKPWFNGRIDYAPPVVDPQAQGFPLVGGRLDYVDHRPVAVMIYRYQKHPIDLYVFPDDHGKTASISTPLITQSDDGYSLVEWHQDGMTYWAISDASPVYIKRFADAIRAGTRQ
;
A
#
# COMPACT_ATOMS: atom_id res chain seq x y z
N MET A 1 -98.52 4.93 70.44
CA MET A 1 -98.32 4.36 69.09
C MET A 1 -97.96 5.53 68.19
N GLU A 2 -96.67 5.80 68.01
CA GLU A 2 -96.17 6.86 67.11
C GLU A 2 -94.78 6.43 66.61
N THR A 3 -94.71 6.06 65.34
CA THR A 3 -93.51 5.62 64.63
C THR A 3 -92.77 6.85 64.10
N LYS A 4 -91.56 7.13 64.59
CA LYS A 4 -90.68 8.12 63.95
C LYS A 4 -90.18 7.58 62.59
N PRO A 5 -90.24 8.38 61.51
CA PRO A 5 -89.90 7.94 60.17
C PRO A 5 -88.38 7.76 60.00
N ASN A 6 -87.99 6.64 59.40
CA ASN A 6 -86.60 6.34 59.02
C ASN A 6 -86.16 7.28 57.89
N SER A 7 -85.35 8.30 58.22
CA SER A 7 -84.70 9.13 57.20
C SER A 7 -83.71 8.30 56.40
N SER A 8 -83.85 8.34 55.07
CA SER A 8 -83.08 7.50 54.16
C SER A 8 -81.61 7.92 54.15
N LEU A 9 -80.71 6.94 54.05
CA LEU A 9 -79.26 7.15 53.97
C LEU A 9 -78.87 8.04 52.76
N ALA A 10 -79.73 8.07 51.73
CA ALA A 10 -79.60 8.91 50.54
C ALA A 10 -79.78 10.41 50.84
N ASP A 11 -80.64 10.78 51.79
CA ASP A 11 -80.85 12.18 52.16
C ASP A 11 -79.64 12.74 52.93
N LYS A 12 -79.03 11.92 53.80
CA LYS A 12 -77.84 12.31 54.58
C LYS A 12 -76.57 12.46 53.74
N LEU A 13 -76.48 11.77 52.60
CA LEU A 13 -75.37 11.92 51.66
C LEU A 13 -75.50 13.20 50.81
N ARG A 14 -76.73 13.66 50.54
CA ARG A 14 -76.98 14.86 49.72
C ARG A 14 -76.82 16.18 50.49
N ASP A 15 -77.09 16.19 51.78
CA ASP A 15 -77.02 17.41 52.63
C ASP A 15 -75.59 17.75 53.09
N GLY A 16 -74.58 16.94 52.73
CA GLY A 16 -73.19 17.18 53.13
C GLY A 16 -72.93 17.07 54.64
N SER A 17 -73.93 16.66 55.43
CA SER A 17 -73.89 16.51 56.88
C SER A 17 -72.96 15.38 57.37
N LEU A 18 -72.35 14.63 56.45
CA LEU A 18 -71.35 13.59 56.72
C LEU A 18 -69.92 14.11 56.72
N TYR A 19 -69.72 15.41 56.49
CA TYR A 19 -68.40 16.03 56.55
C TYR A 19 -67.98 16.31 58.00
N GLU A 20 -67.24 15.37 58.57
CA GLU A 20 -66.55 15.55 59.86
C GLU A 20 -65.25 16.34 59.65
N ARG A 21 -65.06 17.41 60.43
CA ARG A 21 -63.84 18.21 60.37
C ARG A 21 -62.68 17.38 60.88
N ALA A 22 -61.74 17.06 59.99
CA ALA A 22 -60.59 16.21 60.31
C ALA A 22 -59.88 16.68 61.61
N PRO A 23 -59.70 15.79 62.61
CA PRO A 23 -59.09 16.15 63.89
C PRO A 23 -57.65 16.62 63.71
N ALA A 24 -57.22 17.56 64.55
CA ALA A 24 -55.90 18.20 64.44
C ALA A 24 -54.73 17.21 64.52
N SER A 25 -54.91 16.10 65.24
CA SER A 25 -53.93 15.00 65.35
C SER A 25 -53.69 14.29 64.01
N LEU A 26 -54.73 14.10 63.19
CA LEU A 26 -54.62 13.50 61.86
C LEU A 26 -53.81 14.40 60.93
N ARG A 27 -54.06 15.72 60.99
CA ARG A 27 -53.32 16.72 60.20
C ARG A 27 -51.84 16.72 60.54
N ALA A 28 -51.50 16.64 61.83
CA ALA A 28 -50.12 16.56 62.30
C ALA A 28 -49.41 15.29 61.79
N GLN A 29 -50.09 14.13 61.84
CA GLN A 29 -49.52 12.86 61.36
C GLN A 29 -49.32 12.85 59.83
N VAL A 30 -50.26 13.40 59.07
CA VAL A 30 -50.13 13.51 57.61
C VAL A 30 -48.98 14.43 57.23
N GLN A 31 -48.83 15.59 57.90
CA GLN A 31 -47.70 16.49 57.67
C GLN A 31 -46.36 15.85 58.04
N ALA A 32 -46.31 15.07 59.14
CA ALA A 32 -45.11 14.35 59.54
C ALA A 32 -44.72 13.28 58.50
N ARG A 33 -45.70 12.51 57.99
CA ARG A 33 -45.44 11.53 56.92
C ARG A 33 -45.01 12.18 55.62
N LEU A 34 -45.64 13.29 55.20
CA LEU A 34 -45.24 14.01 53.99
C LEU A 34 -43.81 14.55 54.08
N LYS A 35 -43.37 15.05 55.24
CA LYS A 35 -41.97 15.46 55.48
C LYS A 35 -41.00 14.29 55.42
N ALA A 36 -41.37 13.13 55.96
CA ALA A 36 -40.56 11.91 55.87
C ALA A 36 -40.48 11.37 54.43
N GLU A 37 -41.57 11.45 53.66
CA GLU A 37 -41.63 11.06 52.24
C GLU A 37 -40.76 11.99 51.39
N THR A 38 -40.81 13.30 51.63
CA THR A 38 -39.97 14.29 50.92
C THR A 38 -38.50 14.20 51.31
N ALA A 39 -38.18 13.85 52.56
CA ALA A 39 -36.80 13.58 52.98
C ALA A 39 -36.22 12.30 52.34
N ARG A 40 -37.05 11.28 52.10
CA ARG A 40 -36.65 10.06 51.35
C ARG A 40 -36.51 10.29 49.85
N LYS A 41 -37.14 11.35 49.33
CA LYS A 41 -37.05 11.79 47.93
C LYS A 41 -35.95 12.83 47.69
N ASN A 42 -35.09 13.06 48.68
CA ASN A 42 -33.83 13.73 48.44
C ASN A 42 -32.91 12.68 47.81
N PRO A 43 -32.62 12.72 46.49
CA PRO A 43 -31.60 11.84 45.95
C PRO A 43 -30.32 12.19 46.71
N SER A 44 -29.80 11.21 47.45
CA SER A 44 -28.43 11.27 47.94
C SER A 44 -27.55 11.79 46.80
N PRO A 45 -26.60 12.71 47.03
CA PRO A 45 -25.63 13.10 46.03
C PRO A 45 -24.74 11.88 45.78
N TRP A 46 -25.28 10.96 44.98
CA TRP A 46 -24.66 9.83 44.35
C TRP A 46 -23.63 10.43 43.40
N ASN A 47 -22.50 10.82 43.99
CA ASN A 47 -21.17 10.89 43.40
C ASN A 47 -21.16 10.91 41.86
N TRP A 48 -21.67 12.02 41.33
CA TRP A 48 -21.44 12.51 39.97
C TRP A 48 -19.99 12.99 39.85
N SER A 49 -19.05 12.17 40.25
CA SER A 49 -17.62 12.43 40.15
C SER A 49 -16.88 11.27 39.48
N TRP A 50 -17.53 10.12 39.27
CA TRP A 50 -16.90 8.96 38.63
C TRP A 50 -17.29 8.77 37.16
N ARG A 51 -18.31 9.48 36.65
CA ARG A 51 -18.60 9.52 35.20
C ARG A 51 -17.76 10.55 34.43
N MET A 52 -17.00 11.39 35.13
CA MET A 52 -16.02 12.32 34.54
C MET A 52 -14.57 11.86 34.80
N ALA A 53 -14.35 10.64 35.29
CA ALA A 53 -13.03 10.03 35.39
C ALA A 53 -12.69 9.12 34.19
N GLY A 54 -13.59 9.01 33.21
CA GLY A 54 -13.36 8.31 31.93
C GLY A 54 -13.32 9.23 30.71
N LEU A 55 -13.32 10.55 30.90
CA LEU A 55 -13.42 11.55 29.82
C LEU A 55 -12.13 12.29 29.41
N PRO A 56 -10.89 11.93 29.82
CA PRO A 56 -9.71 12.34 29.08
C PRO A 56 -9.29 11.36 27.96
N PHE A 57 -9.94 10.20 27.80
CA PHE A 57 -9.55 9.21 26.79
C PHE A 57 -10.40 9.18 25.51
N VAL A 58 -11.64 9.69 25.52
CA VAL A 58 -12.48 9.70 24.30
C VAL A 58 -12.04 10.83 23.33
N GLY A 59 -11.63 12.00 23.84
CA GLY A 59 -11.07 13.07 23.01
C GLY A 59 -9.68 12.74 22.47
N GLY A 60 -8.82 12.12 23.28
CA GLY A 60 -7.50 11.64 22.87
C GLY A 60 -7.54 10.47 21.89
N GLY A 61 -8.53 9.59 22.01
CA GLY A 61 -8.74 8.46 21.09
C GLY A 61 -9.14 8.91 19.69
N ILE A 62 -10.08 9.86 19.56
CA ILE A 62 -10.49 10.37 18.24
C ILE A 62 -9.37 11.22 17.61
N ALA A 63 -8.72 12.10 18.38
CA ALA A 63 -7.58 12.88 17.89
C ALA A 63 -6.38 11.99 17.52
N GLY A 64 -6.11 10.94 18.31
CA GLY A 64 -5.06 9.96 18.04
C GLY A 64 -5.36 9.11 16.81
N ILE A 65 -6.59 8.62 16.63
CA ILE A 65 -7.00 7.89 15.42
C ILE A 65 -6.92 8.81 14.20
N ALA A 66 -7.39 10.06 14.30
CA ALA A 66 -7.30 11.03 13.21
C ALA A 66 -5.84 11.29 12.80
N LEU A 67 -4.95 11.54 13.77
CA LEU A 67 -3.52 11.72 13.50
C LEU A 67 -2.87 10.46 12.92
N CYS A 68 -3.12 9.28 13.49
CA CYS A 68 -2.61 8.02 12.95
C CYS A 68 -3.13 7.76 11.54
N SER A 69 -4.40 8.03 11.26
CA SER A 69 -4.99 7.86 9.93
C SER A 69 -4.44 8.87 8.92
N ALA A 70 -4.18 10.12 9.33
CA ALA A 70 -3.57 11.14 8.50
C ALA A 70 -2.10 10.82 8.20
N VAL A 71 -1.34 10.37 9.19
CA VAL A 71 0.03 9.90 9.01
C VAL A 71 0.08 8.65 8.14
N PHE A 72 -0.83 7.69 8.34
CA PHE A 72 -0.93 6.48 7.52
C PHE A 72 -1.34 6.80 6.07
N MET A 73 -2.32 7.68 5.85
CA MET A 73 -2.69 8.18 4.52
C MET A 73 -1.53 8.93 3.86
N THR A 74 -0.81 9.76 4.62
CA THR A 74 0.35 10.48 4.11
C THR A 74 1.45 9.49 3.73
N LEU A 75 1.72 8.47 4.55
CA LEU A 75 2.65 7.39 4.23
C LEU A 75 2.22 6.65 2.96
N LEU A 76 0.95 6.26 2.83
CA LEU A 76 0.45 5.59 1.62
C LEU A 76 0.57 6.46 0.37
N TRP A 77 0.40 7.78 0.49
CA TRP A 77 0.52 8.71 -0.64
C TRP A 77 1.98 9.07 -0.96
N THR A 78 2.88 9.06 0.02
CA THR A 78 4.32 9.29 -0.20
C THR A 78 5.07 8.03 -0.58
N GLN A 79 4.49 6.84 -0.35
CA GLN A 79 4.92 5.55 -0.91
C GLN A 79 4.55 5.45 -2.40
N GLN A 80 4.83 6.50 -3.19
CA GLN A 80 5.01 6.28 -4.61
C GLN A 80 6.23 5.35 -4.75
N PRO A 81 6.12 4.18 -5.41
CA PRO A 81 7.25 3.30 -5.58
C PRO A 81 8.39 4.11 -6.23
N PRO A 82 9.60 4.07 -5.68
CA PRO A 82 10.73 4.76 -6.28
C PRO A 82 10.96 4.15 -7.67
N ARG A 83 10.58 4.89 -8.71
CA ARG A 83 10.63 4.45 -10.11
C ARG A 83 12.01 3.91 -10.56
N GLY A 84 13.09 4.27 -9.87
CA GLY A 84 14.44 3.77 -10.16
C GLY A 84 14.85 2.49 -9.40
N GLY A 85 14.33 2.25 -8.19
CA GLY A 85 14.63 1.03 -7.42
C GLY A 85 13.81 -0.17 -7.86
N ASP A 86 12.60 0.10 -8.38
CA ASP A 86 11.68 -0.93 -8.88
C ASP A 86 12.23 -1.60 -10.14
N LEU A 87 12.70 -0.82 -11.11
CA LEU A 87 13.23 -1.33 -12.37
C LEU A 87 14.45 -2.24 -12.17
N GLN A 88 15.41 -1.83 -11.32
CA GLN A 88 16.58 -2.66 -11.02
C GLN A 88 16.14 -4.02 -10.45
N GLN A 89 15.22 -4.01 -9.49
CA GLN A 89 14.71 -5.24 -8.87
C GLN A 89 13.94 -6.11 -9.86
N GLU A 90 13.18 -5.49 -10.77
CA GLU A 90 12.43 -6.20 -11.79
C GLU A 90 13.35 -6.87 -12.81
N ILE A 91 14.43 -6.19 -13.24
CA ILE A 91 15.48 -6.75 -14.09
C ILE A 91 16.16 -7.95 -13.43
N VAL A 92 16.51 -7.84 -12.14
CA VAL A 92 17.06 -8.96 -11.36
C VAL A 92 16.06 -10.12 -11.32
N SER A 93 14.79 -9.82 -11.05
CA SER A 93 13.73 -10.85 -10.99
C SER A 93 13.53 -11.56 -12.34
N SER A 94 13.61 -10.81 -13.45
CA SER A 94 13.49 -11.36 -14.81
C SER A 94 14.69 -12.24 -15.15
N HIS A 95 15.89 -11.81 -14.79
CA HIS A 95 17.11 -12.59 -14.97
C HIS A 95 17.06 -13.91 -14.21
N VAL A 96 16.72 -13.87 -12.91
CA VAL A 96 16.60 -15.07 -12.08
C VAL A 96 15.53 -16.01 -12.63
N ARG A 97 14.37 -15.48 -13.05
CA ARG A 97 13.30 -16.27 -13.66
C ARG A 97 13.75 -16.96 -14.95
N ALA A 98 14.52 -16.28 -15.80
CA ALA A 98 15.06 -16.85 -17.03
C ALA A 98 16.09 -17.96 -16.74
N LEU A 99 16.91 -17.82 -15.70
CA LEU A 99 17.84 -18.85 -15.25
C LEU A 99 17.12 -20.10 -14.70
N MET A 100 16.00 -19.92 -14.00
CA MET A 100 15.24 -21.03 -13.41
C MET A 100 14.39 -21.80 -14.42
N SER A 101 13.86 -21.15 -15.45
CA SER A 101 12.76 -21.70 -16.27
C SER A 101 13.17 -22.62 -17.42
N ALA A 102 14.45 -22.90 -17.62
CA ALA A 102 15.00 -23.62 -18.79
C ALA A 102 14.64 -23.00 -20.17
N ARG A 103 13.88 -21.89 -20.20
CA ARG A 103 13.60 -21.05 -21.38
C ARG A 103 14.44 -19.78 -21.28
N THR A 104 15.75 -19.96 -21.23
CA THR A 104 16.68 -18.83 -21.18
C THR A 104 16.63 -18.01 -22.48
N MET A 105 16.24 -18.62 -23.60
CA MET A 105 16.18 -18.03 -24.94
C MET A 105 14.89 -18.43 -25.67
N ASP A 106 14.28 -17.50 -26.39
CA ASP A 106 13.21 -17.80 -27.35
C ASP A 106 13.76 -17.99 -28.77
N VAL A 107 14.93 -17.41 -29.06
CA VAL A 107 15.70 -17.65 -30.28
C VAL A 107 17.09 -18.07 -29.93
N LEU A 108 17.44 -19.27 -30.36
CA LEU A 108 18.81 -19.77 -30.31
C LEU A 108 19.51 -19.42 -31.63
N SER A 109 20.08 -18.23 -31.73
CA SER A 109 20.95 -17.86 -32.85
C SER A 109 22.04 -16.91 -32.40
N SER A 110 23.27 -17.25 -32.73
CA SER A 110 24.43 -16.37 -32.55
C SER A 110 24.55 -15.33 -33.67
N ASP A 111 23.70 -15.39 -34.69
CA ASP A 111 23.71 -14.45 -35.81
C ASP A 111 22.72 -13.31 -35.60
N GLN A 112 23.25 -12.09 -35.54
CA GLN A 112 22.46 -10.85 -35.46
C GLN A 112 21.41 -10.74 -36.58
N HIS A 113 21.65 -11.34 -37.76
CA HIS A 113 20.72 -11.31 -38.90
C HIS A 113 19.56 -12.28 -38.74
N THR A 114 19.59 -13.15 -37.72
CA THR A 114 18.44 -13.96 -37.30
C THR A 114 17.69 -13.31 -36.14
N VAL A 115 18.42 -12.70 -35.20
CA VAL A 115 17.84 -12.13 -33.98
C VAL A 115 17.08 -10.81 -34.27
N LYS A 116 17.63 -9.91 -35.10
CA LYS A 116 16.95 -8.63 -35.44
C LYS A 116 15.57 -8.86 -36.08
N PRO A 117 15.43 -9.68 -37.14
CA PRO A 117 14.12 -9.90 -37.75
C PRO A 117 13.15 -10.65 -36.85
N TRP A 118 13.63 -11.43 -35.87
CA TRP A 118 12.74 -12.13 -34.95
C TRP A 118 12.02 -11.20 -33.98
N PHE A 119 12.68 -10.11 -33.55
CA PHE A 119 12.05 -9.07 -32.73
C PHE A 119 11.02 -8.25 -33.53
N ASN A 120 11.22 -8.09 -34.84
CA ASN A 120 10.29 -7.35 -35.69
C ASN A 120 8.88 -7.97 -35.64
N GLY A 121 7.90 -7.17 -35.21
CA GLY A 121 6.50 -7.59 -35.07
C GLY A 121 6.14 -8.24 -33.73
N ARG A 122 7.12 -8.46 -32.84
CA ARG A 122 6.89 -8.88 -31.44
C ARG A 122 7.03 -7.74 -30.44
N ILE A 123 7.74 -6.69 -30.84
CA ILE A 123 7.98 -5.48 -30.05
C ILE A 123 7.87 -4.25 -30.97
N ASP A 124 7.50 -3.11 -30.39
CA ASP A 124 7.17 -1.87 -31.11
C ASP A 124 8.38 -0.98 -31.42
N TYR A 125 9.60 -1.47 -31.16
CA TYR A 125 10.86 -0.81 -31.48
C TYR A 125 11.89 -1.80 -32.06
N ALA A 126 12.96 -1.28 -32.65
CA ALA A 126 14.04 -2.10 -33.20
C ALA A 126 15.27 -2.06 -32.28
N PRO A 127 15.51 -3.09 -31.44
CA PRO A 127 16.68 -3.10 -30.57
C PRO A 127 17.96 -3.22 -31.41
N PRO A 128 19.00 -2.40 -31.14
CA PRO A 128 20.30 -2.59 -31.75
C PRO A 128 20.93 -3.88 -31.23
N VAL A 129 21.26 -4.77 -32.17
CA VAL A 129 21.98 -6.02 -31.89
C VAL A 129 23.40 -5.86 -32.43
N VAL A 130 24.37 -6.04 -31.53
CA VAL A 130 25.82 -6.01 -31.78
C VAL A 130 26.36 -7.38 -31.44
N ASP A 131 27.30 -7.90 -32.23
CA ASP A 131 28.01 -9.13 -31.89
C ASP A 131 29.47 -8.84 -31.50
N PRO A 132 29.76 -8.57 -30.22
CA PRO A 132 31.11 -8.35 -29.71
C PRO A 132 31.87 -9.67 -29.46
N GLN A 133 31.70 -10.68 -30.32
CA GLN A 133 32.41 -11.96 -30.24
C GLN A 133 33.94 -11.76 -30.23
N ALA A 134 34.46 -10.79 -31.02
CA ALA A 134 35.89 -10.48 -31.06
C ALA A 134 36.45 -9.99 -29.71
N GLN A 135 35.60 -9.42 -28.85
CA GLN A 135 35.93 -8.95 -27.50
C GLN A 135 35.67 -10.03 -26.43
N GLY A 136 35.25 -11.24 -26.83
CA GLY A 136 35.03 -12.37 -25.93
C GLY A 136 33.61 -12.49 -25.39
N PHE A 137 32.64 -11.78 -25.99
CA PHE A 137 31.24 -11.78 -25.59
C PHE A 137 30.34 -12.20 -26.76
N PRO A 138 30.39 -13.47 -27.19
CA PRO A 138 29.56 -13.93 -28.30
C PRO A 138 28.07 -13.82 -27.96
N LEU A 139 27.28 -13.34 -28.92
CA LEU A 139 25.83 -13.44 -28.88
C LEU A 139 25.41 -14.92 -28.94
N VAL A 140 24.49 -15.33 -28.06
CA VAL A 140 23.96 -16.70 -28.00
C VAL A 140 22.53 -16.76 -28.51
N GLY A 141 21.77 -15.68 -28.30
CA GLY A 141 20.37 -15.61 -28.69
C GLY A 141 19.65 -14.39 -28.15
N GLY A 142 18.34 -14.46 -28.15
CA GLY A 142 17.48 -13.44 -27.58
C GLY A 142 16.17 -14.01 -27.04
N ARG A 143 15.51 -13.22 -26.21
CA ARG A 143 14.16 -13.48 -25.70
C ARG A 143 13.38 -12.17 -25.55
N LEU A 144 12.07 -12.32 -25.37
CA LEU A 144 11.19 -11.22 -25.02
C LEU A 144 10.74 -11.39 -23.57
N ASP A 145 11.10 -10.43 -22.71
CA ASP A 145 10.63 -10.39 -21.33
C ASP A 145 9.60 -9.28 -21.15
N TYR A 146 8.92 -9.27 -20.00
CA TYR A 146 8.03 -8.21 -19.58
C TYR A 146 8.57 -7.61 -18.30
N VAL A 147 9.07 -6.38 -18.41
CA VAL A 147 9.74 -5.62 -17.35
C VAL A 147 9.20 -4.20 -17.41
N ASP A 148 8.93 -3.56 -16.29
CA ASP A 148 8.42 -2.20 -16.16
C ASP A 148 7.13 -2.00 -16.95
N HIS A 149 6.23 -2.97 -16.82
CA HIS A 149 4.90 -2.95 -17.45
C HIS A 149 4.93 -2.87 -18.99
N ARG A 150 6.04 -3.28 -19.61
CA ARG A 150 6.19 -3.27 -21.06
C ARG A 150 6.97 -4.48 -21.58
N PRO A 151 6.77 -4.88 -22.85
CA PRO A 151 7.63 -5.85 -23.50
C PRO A 151 9.04 -5.27 -23.65
N VAL A 152 10.06 -6.04 -23.28
CA VAL A 152 11.47 -5.66 -23.36
C VAL A 152 12.25 -6.71 -24.12
N ALA A 153 13.04 -6.25 -25.09
CA ALA A 153 13.98 -7.09 -25.81
C ALA A 153 15.18 -7.44 -24.91
N VAL A 154 15.49 -8.73 -24.79
CA VAL A 154 16.65 -9.21 -24.05
C VAL A 154 17.55 -10.00 -24.98
N MET A 155 18.79 -9.54 -25.11
CA MET A 155 19.84 -10.25 -25.84
C MET A 155 20.72 -11.00 -24.85
N ILE A 156 21.08 -12.23 -25.20
CA ILE A 156 21.77 -13.13 -24.29
C ILE A 156 23.16 -13.37 -24.83
N TYR A 157 24.13 -12.88 -24.09
CA TYR A 157 25.55 -13.05 -24.36
C TYR A 157 26.13 -14.01 -23.33
N ARG A 158 27.38 -14.40 -23.52
CA ARG A 158 28.13 -15.17 -22.52
C ARG A 158 29.53 -14.63 -22.37
N TYR A 159 30.02 -14.65 -21.13
CA TYR A 159 31.43 -14.54 -20.83
C TYR A 159 31.90 -15.86 -20.20
N GLN A 160 32.67 -16.65 -20.96
CA GLN A 160 33.00 -18.03 -20.58
C GLN A 160 31.73 -18.85 -20.27
N LYS A 161 31.50 -19.19 -18.99
CA LYS A 161 30.32 -19.92 -18.50
C LYS A 161 29.25 -19.03 -17.86
N HIS A 162 29.50 -17.72 -17.79
CA HIS A 162 28.61 -16.74 -17.16
C HIS A 162 27.68 -16.16 -18.21
N PRO A 163 26.35 -16.39 -18.13
CA PRO A 163 25.40 -15.72 -18.99
C PRO A 163 25.35 -14.23 -18.66
N ILE A 164 25.20 -13.42 -19.70
CA ILE A 164 25.01 -11.97 -19.59
C ILE A 164 23.72 -11.64 -20.32
N ASP A 165 22.72 -11.18 -19.57
CA ASP A 165 21.48 -10.68 -20.15
C ASP A 165 21.61 -9.18 -20.38
N LEU A 166 21.32 -8.74 -21.61
CA LEU A 166 21.29 -7.34 -22.00
C LEU A 166 19.85 -6.96 -22.36
N TYR A 167 19.21 -6.20 -21.48
CA TYR A 167 17.90 -5.61 -21.67
C TYR A 167 18.08 -4.30 -22.43
N VAL A 168 17.32 -4.11 -23.50
CA VAL A 168 17.37 -2.89 -24.31
C VAL A 168 15.97 -2.41 -24.62
N PHE A 169 15.70 -1.15 -24.32
CA PHE A 169 14.39 -0.55 -24.48
C PHE A 169 14.49 0.97 -24.69
N PRO A 170 13.48 1.61 -25.31
CA PRO A 170 13.49 3.05 -25.53
C PRO A 170 13.57 3.83 -24.21
N ASP A 171 14.31 4.93 -24.22
CA ASP A 171 14.38 5.81 -23.04
C ASP A 171 13.07 6.59 -22.86
N ASP A 172 12.46 6.48 -21.68
CA ASP A 172 11.26 7.21 -21.30
C ASP A 172 11.56 8.70 -20.99
N HIS A 173 12.84 9.05 -20.78
CA HIS A 173 13.31 10.43 -20.65
C HIS A 173 13.50 11.07 -22.03
N GLY A 174 12.39 11.61 -22.56
CA GLY A 174 12.27 12.13 -23.92
C GLY A 174 13.50 12.82 -24.54
N LYS A 175 13.82 12.38 -25.76
CA LYS A 175 14.63 13.01 -26.84
C LYS A 175 16.02 13.59 -26.49
N THR A 176 16.47 13.55 -25.25
CA THR A 176 17.76 14.15 -24.83
C THR A 176 18.54 13.24 -23.89
N ALA A 177 18.44 11.93 -24.08
CA ALA A 177 19.36 10.98 -23.47
C ALA A 177 20.73 11.10 -24.18
N SER A 178 21.57 12.02 -23.67
CA SER A 178 22.98 12.04 -24.05
C SER A 178 23.63 10.71 -23.64
N ILE A 179 24.64 10.27 -24.39
CA ILE A 179 25.44 9.08 -24.02
C ILE A 179 25.86 9.20 -22.55
N SER A 180 25.36 8.30 -21.70
CA SER A 180 25.70 8.31 -20.28
C SER A 180 26.96 7.49 -20.01
N THR A 181 27.60 7.79 -18.88
CA THR A 181 28.67 6.95 -18.33
C THR A 181 28.03 5.70 -17.72
N PRO A 182 28.58 4.49 -17.96
CA PRO A 182 28.04 3.28 -17.36
C PRO A 182 28.01 3.36 -15.84
N LEU A 183 26.81 3.23 -15.26
CA LEU A 183 26.59 3.17 -13.82
C LEU A 183 26.60 1.70 -13.40
N ILE A 184 27.53 1.33 -12.52
CA ILE A 184 27.68 -0.06 -12.06
C ILE A 184 27.08 -0.18 -10.67
N THR A 185 26.19 -1.14 -10.51
CA THR A 185 25.52 -1.46 -9.24
C THR A 185 25.64 -2.95 -8.96
N GLN A 186 25.52 -3.35 -7.70
CA GLN A 186 25.39 -4.76 -7.32
C GLN A 186 24.03 -4.97 -6.68
N SER A 187 23.37 -6.09 -7.02
CA SER A 187 22.13 -6.50 -6.35
C SER A 187 22.44 -7.18 -5.02
N ASP A 188 21.44 -7.23 -4.13
CA ASP A 188 21.53 -8.01 -2.89
C ASP A 188 21.76 -9.52 -3.14
N ASP A 189 21.30 -10.04 -4.28
CA ASP A 189 21.50 -11.43 -4.71
C ASP A 189 22.90 -11.71 -5.31
N GLY A 190 23.81 -10.72 -5.29
CA GLY A 190 25.19 -10.88 -5.76
C GLY A 190 25.43 -10.72 -7.26
N TYR A 191 24.40 -10.38 -8.04
CA TYR A 191 24.55 -10.03 -9.45
C TYR A 191 25.20 -8.66 -9.64
N SER A 192 26.06 -8.56 -10.65
CA SER A 192 26.56 -7.27 -11.12
C SER A 192 25.59 -6.71 -12.16
N LEU A 193 25.30 -5.43 -12.08
CA LEU A 193 24.48 -4.70 -13.03
C LEU A 193 25.25 -3.51 -13.58
N VAL A 194 24.99 -3.19 -14.83
CA VAL A 194 25.46 -1.94 -15.44
C VAL A 194 24.37 -1.34 -16.32
N GLU A 195 24.11 -0.06 -16.08
CA GLU A 195 23.14 0.74 -16.80
C GLU A 195 23.85 1.81 -17.63
N TRP A 196 23.39 2.02 -18.86
CA TRP A 196 23.76 3.20 -19.65
C TRP A 196 22.67 3.56 -20.65
N HIS A 197 22.72 4.81 -21.13
CA HIS A 197 21.85 5.34 -22.16
C HIS A 197 22.68 5.68 -23.40
N GLN A 198 22.19 5.31 -24.57
CA GLN A 198 22.85 5.61 -25.83
C GLN A 198 21.85 5.51 -27.00
N ASP A 199 21.94 6.45 -27.95
CA ASP A 199 21.15 6.44 -29.19
C ASP A 199 19.63 6.34 -28.97
N GLY A 200 19.12 6.96 -27.89
CA GLY A 200 17.70 6.94 -27.53
C GLY A 200 17.21 5.64 -26.87
N MET A 201 18.13 4.72 -26.57
CA MET A 201 17.86 3.47 -25.87
C MET A 201 18.52 3.46 -24.49
N THR A 202 17.82 2.84 -23.54
CA THR A 202 18.35 2.45 -22.23
C THR A 202 18.81 1.00 -22.31
N TYR A 203 19.98 0.75 -21.74
CA TYR A 203 20.60 -0.56 -21.69
C TYR A 203 20.86 -0.95 -20.25
N TRP A 204 20.46 -2.15 -19.91
CA TRP A 204 20.78 -2.78 -18.64
C TRP A 204 21.41 -4.13 -18.90
N ALA A 205 22.65 -4.32 -18.44
CA ALA A 205 23.29 -5.62 -18.46
C ALA A 205 23.34 -6.19 -17.04
N ILE A 206 23.04 -7.48 -16.89
CA ILE A 206 23.11 -8.21 -15.64
C ILE A 206 23.84 -9.55 -15.84
N SER A 207 24.69 -9.90 -14.88
CA SER A 207 25.42 -11.17 -14.87
C SER A 207 25.91 -11.53 -13.47
N ASP A 208 26.15 -12.82 -13.24
CA ASP A 208 26.89 -13.34 -12.08
C ASP A 208 28.43 -13.15 -12.22
N ALA A 209 28.89 -12.66 -13.38
CA ALA A 209 30.27 -12.30 -13.59
C ALA A 209 30.70 -11.08 -12.74
N SER A 210 32.02 -10.92 -12.55
CA SER A 210 32.55 -9.80 -11.77
C SER A 210 32.21 -8.44 -12.39
N PRO A 211 32.09 -7.37 -11.58
CA PRO A 211 31.81 -6.02 -12.09
C PRO A 211 32.81 -5.50 -13.13
N VAL A 212 34.04 -6.01 -13.10
CA VAL A 212 35.07 -5.66 -14.09
C VAL A 212 34.69 -6.17 -15.48
N TYR A 213 34.16 -7.39 -15.57
CA TYR A 213 33.78 -7.98 -16.85
C TYR A 213 32.49 -7.39 -17.39
N ILE A 214 31.52 -7.08 -16.52
CA ILE A 214 30.27 -6.45 -16.97
C ILE A 214 30.54 -5.04 -17.52
N LYS A 215 31.48 -4.30 -16.92
CA LYS A 215 31.94 -3.02 -17.46
C LYS A 215 32.57 -3.17 -18.85
N ARG A 216 33.48 -4.14 -19.02
CA ARG A 216 34.11 -4.43 -20.32
C ARG A 216 33.09 -4.81 -21.39
N PHE A 217 32.06 -5.56 -21.00
CA PHE A 217 30.94 -5.89 -21.88
C PHE A 217 30.18 -4.63 -22.32
N ALA A 218 29.78 -3.77 -21.37
CA ALA A 218 29.11 -2.51 -21.67
C ALA A 218 29.95 -1.62 -22.62
N ASP A 219 31.26 -1.51 -22.37
CA ASP A 219 32.16 -0.75 -23.24
C ASP A 219 32.24 -1.35 -24.66
N ALA A 220 32.25 -2.67 -24.79
CA ALA A 220 32.24 -3.36 -26.09
C ALA A 220 30.93 -3.13 -26.87
N ILE A 221 29.78 -3.21 -26.19
CA ILE A 221 28.47 -2.93 -26.81
C ILE A 221 28.39 -1.47 -27.27
N ARG A 222 28.74 -0.53 -26.39
CA ARG A 222 28.73 0.91 -26.69
C ARG A 222 29.62 1.29 -27.87
N ALA A 223 30.76 0.61 -28.02
CA ALA A 223 31.65 0.81 -29.14
C ALA A 223 31.06 0.28 -30.46
N GLY A 224 30.35 -0.86 -30.40
CA GLY A 224 29.73 -1.47 -31.58
C GLY A 224 28.44 -0.78 -32.04
N THR A 225 27.70 -0.12 -31.15
CA THR A 225 26.48 0.63 -31.51
C THR A 225 26.74 2.00 -32.14
N ARG A 226 27.97 2.54 -32.05
CA ARG A 226 28.34 3.84 -32.69
C ARG A 226 28.63 3.77 -34.19
N GLN A 227 28.65 2.57 -34.78
CA GLN A 227 28.98 2.35 -36.19
C GLN A 227 27.72 2.36 -37.06
#